data_AF-A0A6J0W9D9-F1
#
_entry.id   AF-A0A6J0W9D9-F1
#
_cell.length_a   1.000
_cell.length_b   1.000
_cell.length_c   1.000
_cell.angle_alpha   90.00
_cell.angle_beta   90.00
_cell.angle_gamma   90.00
#
_symmetry.space_group_name_H-M   'P 1'
#
loop_
_entity.id
_entity.type
_entity.pdbx_description
1 polymer ?
#
loop_
_entity_poly.entity_id
_entity_poly.type
_entity_poly.pdbx_seq_one_letter_code
_entity_poly.pdbx_strand_id
1 'polypeptide(L)'
;MRPLLCALAGLALLRAPGVFAADEPFIPSRGDSAQSTGCDRYMAVHSRLDVIEETVEKTVEHLEAEVKGLLGQLEELAWNLPPGPFSPIPDLLGDGDDRF
;
A
#
# COMPACT_ATOMS: atom_id res chain seq x y z
N MET A 1 -10.14 -2.04 -45.97
CA MET A 1 -9.27 -2.93 -46.78
C MET A 1 -7.77 -2.68 -46.59
N ARG A 2 -7.30 -1.42 -46.47
CA ARG A 2 -5.87 -1.08 -46.26
C ARG A 2 -5.18 -1.73 -45.04
N PRO A 3 -5.80 -1.90 -43.85
CA PRO A 3 -5.08 -2.47 -42.70
C PRO A 3 -4.78 -3.96 -42.86
N LEU A 4 -5.64 -4.70 -43.57
CA LEU A 4 -5.43 -6.12 -43.86
C LEU A 4 -4.26 -6.34 -44.82
N LEU A 5 -4.08 -5.46 -45.81
CA LEU A 5 -2.95 -5.54 -46.75
C LEU A 5 -1.60 -5.30 -46.05
N CYS A 6 -1.55 -4.37 -45.09
CA CYS A 6 -0.36 -4.15 -44.27
C CYS A 6 -0.04 -5.35 -43.36
N ALA A 7 -1.07 -5.97 -42.77
CA ALA A 7 -0.89 -7.16 -41.94
C ALA A 7 -0.39 -8.36 -42.75
N LEU A 8 -0.91 -8.56 -43.97
CA LEU A 8 -0.48 -9.66 -44.85
C LEU A 8 0.95 -9.44 -45.39
N ALA A 9 1.34 -8.20 -45.70
CA ALA A 9 2.71 -7.88 -46.09
C ALA A 9 3.72 -8.13 -44.96
N GLY A 10 3.35 -7.80 -43.71
CA GLY A 10 4.17 -8.08 -42.53
C GLY A 10 4.36 -9.58 -42.27
N LEU A 11 3.30 -10.37 -42.42
CA LEU A 11 3.35 -11.83 -42.27
C LEU A 11 4.15 -12.52 -43.39
N ALA A 12 4.13 -11.97 -44.62
CA ALA A 12 4.94 -12.48 -45.73
C ALA A 12 6.45 -12.27 -45.50
N LEU A 13 6.84 -11.13 -44.92
CA LEU A 13 8.23 -10.85 -44.55
C LEU A 13 8.73 -11.75 -43.42
N LEU A 14 7.85 -12.09 -42.47
CA LEU A 14 8.19 -12.94 -41.32
C LEU A 14 8.38 -14.42 -41.69
N ARG A 15 7.86 -14.85 -42.85
CA ARG A 15 7.89 -16.25 -43.29
C ARG A 15 9.07 -16.58 -44.21
N ALA A 16 9.96 -15.65 -44.53
CA ALA A 16 11.16 -15.96 -45.30
C ALA A 16 12.22 -16.62 -44.39
N PRO A 17 12.56 -17.90 -44.59
CA PRO A 17 13.61 -18.54 -43.81
C PRO A 17 14.96 -18.18 -44.44
N GLY A 18 15.76 -17.41 -43.70
CA GLY A 18 17.22 -17.44 -43.77
C GLY A 18 17.90 -16.94 -45.05
N VAL A 19 18.45 -15.72 -44.98
CA VAL A 19 19.78 -15.43 -45.54
C VAL A 19 20.50 -14.55 -44.50
N PHE A 20 21.06 -15.20 -43.47
CA PHE A 20 22.19 -14.61 -42.75
C PHE A 20 23.42 -14.78 -43.66
N ALA A 21 23.58 -13.87 -44.60
CA ALA A 21 24.85 -13.67 -45.29
C ALA A 21 25.78 -12.93 -44.33
N ALA A 22 27.00 -13.45 -44.21
CA ALA A 22 28.08 -12.90 -43.42
C ALA A 22 28.34 -11.43 -43.75
N ASP A 23 28.01 -10.57 -42.81
CA ASP A 23 28.86 -9.46 -42.42
C ASP A 23 28.63 -9.26 -40.94
N GLU A 24 29.70 -9.39 -40.17
CA GLU A 24 29.68 -9.33 -38.72
C GLU A 24 28.97 -8.04 -38.28
N PRO A 25 27.76 -8.10 -37.70
CA PRO A 25 27.21 -6.93 -37.07
C PRO A 25 28.10 -6.73 -35.85
N PHE A 26 28.84 -5.63 -35.81
CA PHE A 26 29.21 -5.06 -34.53
C PHE A 26 27.91 -4.95 -33.73
N ILE A 27 27.67 -5.92 -32.85
CA ILE A 27 26.67 -5.82 -31.81
C ILE A 27 27.34 -4.89 -30.80
N PRO A 28 26.96 -3.60 -30.68
CA PRO A 28 27.26 -2.93 -29.44
C PRO A 28 26.54 -3.78 -28.40
N SER A 29 27.27 -4.24 -27.38
CA SER A 29 26.68 -4.92 -26.23
C SER A 29 25.63 -3.98 -25.60
N ARG A 30 24.40 -4.05 -26.12
CA ARG A 30 23.20 -3.38 -25.64
C ARG A 30 22.58 -4.26 -24.57
N GLY A 31 23.43 -4.89 -23.75
CA GLY A 31 23.03 -5.84 -22.72
C GLY A 31 23.16 -5.26 -21.32
N ASP A 32 24.15 -4.38 -21.08
CA ASP A 32 24.47 -3.94 -19.72
C ASP A 32 23.80 -2.61 -19.33
N SER A 33 23.85 -1.59 -20.19
CA SER A 33 23.46 -0.23 -19.77
C SER A 33 21.95 -0.06 -19.52
N ALA A 34 21.11 -0.75 -20.30
CA ALA A 34 19.65 -0.72 -20.12
C ALA A 34 19.21 -1.53 -18.90
N GLN A 35 19.91 -2.63 -18.59
CA GLN A 35 19.65 -3.47 -17.42
C GLN A 35 20.11 -2.78 -16.14
N SER A 36 21.27 -2.13 -16.15
CA SER A 36 21.77 -1.26 -15.07
C SER A 36 20.79 -0.13 -14.75
N THR A 37 20.30 0.59 -15.76
CA THR A 37 19.30 1.67 -15.56
C THR A 37 17.98 1.13 -14.97
N GLY A 38 17.61 -0.11 -15.30
CA GLY A 38 16.46 -0.81 -14.73
C GLY A 38 16.65 -1.13 -13.24
N CYS A 39 17.81 -1.68 -12.88
CA CYS A 39 18.20 -1.95 -11.49
C CYS A 39 18.26 -0.66 -10.67
N ASP A 40 18.85 0.42 -11.20
CA ASP A 40 18.93 1.71 -10.50
C ASP A 40 17.54 2.29 -10.22
N ARG A 41 16.64 2.21 -11.21
CA ARG A 41 15.25 2.65 -11.03
C ARG A 41 14.52 1.81 -10.00
N TYR A 42 14.71 0.48 -10.01
CA TYR A 42 14.13 -0.43 -9.02
C TYR A 42 14.62 -0.09 -7.61
N MET A 43 15.92 0.07 -7.42
CA MET A 43 16.51 0.44 -6.13
C MET A 43 16.01 1.81 -5.64
N ALA A 44 15.88 2.80 -6.52
CA ALA A 44 15.34 4.11 -6.18
C ALA A 44 13.86 4.04 -5.76
N VAL A 45 13.06 3.18 -6.38
CA VAL A 45 11.66 2.96 -5.97
C VAL A 45 11.60 2.28 -4.61
N HIS A 46 12.41 1.24 -4.38
CA HIS A 46 12.48 0.55 -3.10
C HIS A 46 12.90 1.49 -1.96
N SER A 47 13.99 2.25 -2.13
CA SER A 47 14.42 3.21 -1.12
C SER A 47 13.35 4.25 -0.78
N ARG A 48 12.53 4.67 -1.75
CA ARG A 48 11.41 5.57 -1.49
C ARG A 48 10.27 4.88 -0.76
N LEU A 49 10.02 3.61 -1.05
CA LEU A 49 9.00 2.83 -0.36
C LEU A 49 9.41 2.61 1.10
N ASP A 50 10.67 2.31 1.38
CA ASP A 50 11.18 2.13 2.75
C ASP A 50 10.95 3.40 3.60
N VAL A 51 11.25 4.58 3.04
CA VAL A 51 10.99 5.87 3.72
C VAL A 51 9.50 6.11 3.96
N ILE A 52 8.65 5.72 2.99
CA ILE A 52 7.19 5.84 3.12
C ILE A 52 6.69 4.89 4.21
N GLU A 53 7.14 3.64 4.22
CA GLU A 53 6.78 2.63 5.21
C GLU A 53 7.14 3.11 6.62
N GLU A 54 8.40 3.52 6.83
CA GLU A 54 8.86 4.07 8.11
C GLU A 54 8.02 5.29 8.54
N THR A 55 7.75 6.20 7.61
CA THR A 55 6.96 7.40 7.91
C THR A 55 5.53 7.03 8.31
N VAL A 56 4.92 6.11 7.57
CA VAL A 56 3.55 5.65 7.85
C VAL A 56 3.51 4.97 9.22
N GLU A 57 4.40 4.02 9.50
CA GLU A 57 4.50 3.35 10.80
C GLU A 57 4.61 4.36 11.94
N LYS A 58 5.58 5.28 11.86
CA LYS A 58 5.78 6.31 12.88
C LYS A 58 4.57 7.21 13.08
N THR A 59 3.90 7.62 11.99
CA THR A 59 2.71 8.47 12.10
C THR A 59 1.53 7.73 12.71
N VAL A 60 1.37 6.44 12.42
CA VAL A 60 0.34 5.60 13.03
C VAL A 60 0.60 5.42 14.53
N GLU A 61 1.84 5.11 14.92
CA GLU A 61 2.22 5.00 16.33
C GLU A 61 1.97 6.32 17.08
N HIS A 62 2.34 7.46 16.48
CA HIS A 62 2.11 8.77 17.06
C HIS A 62 0.62 9.06 17.27
N LEU A 63 -0.20 8.83 16.24
CA LEU A 63 -1.64 9.05 16.31
C LEU A 63 -2.30 8.12 17.34
N GLU A 64 -1.86 6.87 17.44
CA GLU A 64 -2.35 5.94 18.46
C GLU A 64 -2.08 6.47 19.87
N ALA A 65 -0.88 6.99 20.12
CA ALA A 65 -0.52 7.59 21.40
C ALA A 65 -1.38 8.84 21.69
N GLU A 66 -1.61 9.70 20.70
CA GLU A 66 -2.48 10.87 20.84
C GLU A 66 -3.92 10.47 21.16
N VAL A 67 -4.49 9.50 20.44
CA VAL A 67 -5.86 9.01 20.67
C VAL A 67 -5.98 8.41 22.06
N LYS A 68 -5.01 7.59 22.49
CA LYS A 68 -4.98 7.04 23.86
C LYS A 68 -4.90 8.15 24.91
N GLY A 69 -4.09 9.18 24.67
CA GLY A 69 -3.98 10.34 25.56
C GLY A 69 -5.30 11.11 25.68
N LEU A 70 -5.96 11.39 24.55
CA LEU A 70 -7.25 12.09 24.51
C LEU A 70 -8.35 11.27 25.21
N LEU A 71 -8.38 9.96 25.01
CA LEU A 71 -9.33 9.08 25.70
C LEU A 71 -9.09 9.06 27.22
N GLY A 72 -7.83 9.01 27.66
CA GLY A 72 -7.49 9.10 29.09
C GLY A 72 -7.94 10.42 29.70
N GLN A 73 -7.73 11.54 29.00
CA GLN A 73 -8.22 12.86 29.45
C GLN A 73 -9.75 12.92 29.54
N LEU A 74 -10.46 12.32 28.58
CA LEU A 74 -11.91 12.25 28.60
C LEU A 74 -12.44 11.41 29.76
N GLU A 75 -11.78 10.28 30.05
CA GLU A 75 -12.11 9.42 31.18
C GLU A 75 -11.92 10.16 32.51
N GLU A 76 -10.78 10.82 32.71
CA GLU A 76 -10.53 11.66 33.88
C GLU A 76 -11.60 12.75 34.03
N LEU A 77 -11.99 13.42 32.93
CA LEU A 77 -13.03 14.43 32.97
C LEU A 77 -14.39 13.82 33.32
N ALA A 78 -14.75 12.67 32.76
CA ALA A 78 -16.00 11.98 33.03
C ALA A 78 -16.13 11.56 34.51
N TRP A 79 -15.03 11.14 35.14
CA TRP A 79 -14.99 10.82 36.58
C TRP A 79 -15.15 12.06 37.47
N ASN A 80 -14.72 13.24 37.00
CA ASN A 80 -14.83 14.50 37.74
C ASN A 80 -16.18 15.21 37.55
N LEU A 81 -17.06 14.69 36.67
CA LEU A 81 -18.39 15.25 36.49
C LEU A 81 -19.34 14.73 37.58
N PRO A 82 -20.20 15.58 38.17
CA PRO A 82 -21.29 15.10 38.99
C PRO A 82 -22.18 14.16 38.15
N PRO A 83 -22.78 13.12 38.75
CA PRO A 83 -23.71 12.26 38.04
C PRO A 83 -24.75 13.13 37.32
N GLY A 84 -24.78 13.02 35.99
CA GLY A 84 -25.73 13.76 35.18
C GLY A 84 -27.15 13.27 35.46
N PRO A 85 -28.19 14.05 35.11
CA PRO A 85 -29.59 13.67 35.33
C PRO A 85 -30.03 12.37 34.61
N PHE A 86 -29.17 11.80 33.76
CA PHE A 86 -29.37 10.53 33.05
C PHE A 86 -28.37 9.44 33.45
N SER A 87 -27.62 9.60 34.54
CA SER A 87 -26.82 8.51 35.10
C SER A 87 -27.74 7.35 35.46
N PRO A 88 -27.49 6.12 34.96
CA PRO A 88 -28.26 4.96 35.36
C PRO A 88 -28.21 4.86 36.89
N ILE A 89 -29.36 4.98 37.53
CA ILE A 89 -29.50 4.65 38.95
C ILE A 89 -29.13 3.17 39.04
N PRO A 90 -28.12 2.78 39.84
CA PRO A 90 -27.88 1.37 40.10
C PRO A 90 -29.17 0.82 40.70
N ASP A 91 -29.86 -0.07 39.97
CA ASP A 91 -31.11 -0.66 40.40
C ASP A 91 -30.89 -1.38 41.74
N LEU A 92 -31.24 -0.69 42.83
CA LEU A 92 -31.27 -1.20 44.19
C LEU A 92 -32.55 -2.03 44.41
N LEU A 93 -32.82 -2.98 43.52
CA LEU A 93 -33.96 -3.89 43.59
C LEU A 93 -33.51 -5.30 43.20
N GLY A 94 -32.95 -6.01 44.17
CA GLY A 94 -32.54 -7.40 43.98
C GLY A 94 -32.07 -8.11 45.25
N ASP A 95 -32.54 -7.69 46.42
CA ASP A 95 -32.44 -8.49 47.66
C ASP A 95 -33.73 -8.32 48.45
N GLY A 96 -34.82 -8.81 47.85
CA GLY A 96 -36.07 -9.06 48.55
C GLY A 96 -36.13 -10.55 48.82
N ASP A 97 -35.70 -10.94 50.01
CA ASP A 97 -36.02 -12.21 50.66
C ASP A 97 -37.48 -12.63 50.36
N ASP A 98 -37.69 -13.48 49.35
CA ASP A 98 -38.95 -14.20 49.17
C ASP A 98 -39.01 -15.33 50.21
N ARG A 99 -39.35 -14.95 51.44
CA ARG A 99 -39.63 -15.86 52.55
C ARG A 99 -41.15 -15.95 52.74
N PHE A 100 -41.78 -16.89 52.03
CA PHE A 100 -43.06 -17.51 52.40
C PHE A 100 -43.09 -18.97 51.95
#